data_AF-Q8GDJ5-F1
#
_entry.id   AF-Q8GDJ5-F1
#
_cell.length_a   1.000
_cell.length_b   1.000
_cell.length_c   1.000
_cell.angle_alpha   90.00
_cell.angle_beta   90.00
_cell.angle_gamma   90.00
#
_symmetry.space_group_name_H-M   'P 1'
#
loop_
_entity.id
_entity.type
_entity.pdbx_description
1 polymer ?
#
loop_
_entity_poly.entity_id
_entity_poly.type
_entity_poly.pdbx_seq_one_letter_code
_entity_poly.pdbx_strand_id
1 'polypeptide(L)'
;MDYLLTNTPCSIAELRWIYPHLERIDLLLQHYYYQKGDQYDSLPESFLLTEDEVEQCLISPQGIPHWLIEVNNPIRDPEIEASPALDALSLLVERFELTEFERDVLLLGLLPHFDSRYHALFAVLNGSSKKQWPSFTLAIELFSQRQGDRQLLQNSFLPQTPLISNQLLRLNNHEESIWLQTQFLTHNAIWHFLSGQRTLLSPLITCANWQTPASYNWYPLPLYHSLEKILLNETNEIRPLVILRGKEGSARELAVSNIMASHGINTLTLDLALLPDEENTTLISDLLADAIRETRLHNACLLIRNFSLLTEAKKILHHNLSILLNQPKLRVVCLVEPGDALVWIKHL
;
A
#
# COMPACT_ATOMS: atom_id res chain seq x y z
N MET A 1 19.98 -0.34 -31.03
CA MET A 1 20.72 -0.48 -29.76
C MET A 1 19.68 -0.90 -28.74
N ASP A 2 19.56 -2.21 -28.63
CA ASP A 2 18.50 -2.91 -27.91
C ASP A 2 18.77 -2.84 -26.41
N TYR A 3 17.91 -2.12 -25.69
CA TYR A 3 17.84 -2.23 -24.25
C TYR A 3 17.00 -3.46 -23.92
N LEU A 4 17.68 -4.51 -23.50
CA LEU A 4 17.07 -5.70 -22.92
C LEU A 4 16.26 -5.28 -21.68
N LEU A 5 14.95 -5.22 -21.86
CA LEU A 5 13.98 -5.33 -20.77
C LEU A 5 14.21 -6.69 -20.10
N THR A 6 14.95 -6.69 -19.01
CA THR A 6 14.95 -7.80 -18.07
C THR A 6 13.63 -7.73 -17.30
N ASN A 7 12.55 -8.15 -17.97
CA ASN A 7 11.36 -8.63 -17.29
C ASN A 7 11.77 -9.93 -16.59
N THR A 8 12.26 -9.81 -15.36
CA THR A 8 12.38 -10.96 -14.48
C THR A 8 10.94 -11.39 -14.17
N PRO A 9 10.49 -12.59 -14.58
CA PRO A 9 9.23 -13.10 -14.08
C PRO A 9 9.37 -13.20 -12.57
N CYS A 10 8.51 -12.49 -11.83
CA CYS A 10 8.36 -12.66 -10.40
C CYS A 10 8.19 -14.17 -10.15
N SER A 11 9.21 -14.82 -9.58
CA SER A 11 9.13 -16.26 -9.37
C SER A 11 8.08 -16.49 -8.31
N ILE A 12 7.05 -17.28 -8.60
CA ILE A 12 6.00 -17.67 -7.65
C ILE A 12 6.63 -18.27 -6.37
N ALA A 13 7.85 -18.80 -6.46
CA ALA A 13 8.64 -19.29 -5.32
C ALA A 13 8.96 -18.21 -4.26
N GLU A 14 9.02 -16.92 -4.62
CA GLU A 14 9.38 -15.81 -3.70
C GLU A 14 8.24 -15.38 -2.77
N LEU A 15 7.01 -15.84 -3.03
CA LEU A 15 5.83 -15.48 -2.23
C LEU A 15 5.39 -16.56 -1.24
N ARG A 16 6.15 -17.66 -1.06
CA ARG A 16 5.76 -18.76 -0.15
C ARG A 16 5.42 -18.31 1.28
N TRP A 17 6.05 -17.23 1.75
CA TRP A 17 5.79 -16.65 3.06
C TRP A 17 4.35 -16.16 3.24
N ILE A 18 3.63 -15.79 2.17
CA ILE A 18 2.24 -15.29 2.26
C ILE A 18 1.21 -16.41 2.26
N TYR A 19 1.58 -17.62 1.82
CA TYR A 19 0.64 -18.72 1.60
C TYR A 19 -0.14 -19.14 2.85
N PRO A 20 0.46 -19.23 4.06
CA PRO A 20 -0.31 -19.54 5.27
C PRO A 20 -1.38 -18.47 5.58
N HIS A 21 -1.09 -17.21 5.25
CA HIS A 21 -2.06 -16.14 5.42
C HIS A 21 -3.19 -16.24 4.41
N LEU A 22 -2.90 -16.55 3.14
CA LEU A 22 -3.93 -16.73 2.11
C LEU A 22 -4.80 -17.94 2.39
N GLU A 23 -4.21 -19.08 2.76
CA GLU A 23 -4.93 -20.31 3.10
C GLU A 23 -5.93 -20.04 4.21
N ARG A 24 -5.52 -19.33 5.28
CA ARG A 24 -6.42 -18.99 6.38
C ARG A 24 -7.62 -18.16 5.90
N ILE A 25 -7.41 -17.12 5.09
CA ILE A 25 -8.51 -16.27 4.60
C ILE A 25 -9.42 -17.06 3.66
N ASP A 26 -8.84 -17.88 2.79
CA ASP A 26 -9.56 -18.75 1.85
C ASP A 26 -10.46 -19.75 2.59
N LEU A 27 -9.91 -20.47 3.58
CA LEU A 27 -10.69 -21.41 4.40
C LEU A 27 -11.82 -20.73 5.16
N LEU A 28 -11.58 -19.54 5.72
CA LEU A 28 -12.64 -18.76 6.35
C LEU A 28 -13.74 -18.39 5.35
N LEU A 29 -13.35 -18.00 4.13
CA LEU A 29 -14.28 -17.58 3.08
C LEU A 29 -15.13 -18.74 2.59
N GLN A 30 -14.53 -19.93 2.40
CA GLN A 30 -15.24 -21.15 2.03
C GLN A 30 -16.16 -21.64 3.15
N HIS A 31 -15.70 -21.59 4.41
CA HIS A 31 -16.55 -21.90 5.56
C HIS A 31 -17.76 -20.96 5.63
N TYR A 32 -17.55 -19.67 5.39
CA TYR A 32 -18.62 -18.68 5.30
C TYR A 32 -19.61 -18.98 4.16
N TYR A 33 -19.10 -19.41 3.00
CA TYR A 33 -19.93 -19.85 1.88
C TYR A 33 -20.86 -21.01 2.26
N TYR A 34 -20.32 -22.06 2.90
CA TYR A 34 -21.12 -23.23 3.33
C TYR A 34 -22.15 -22.87 4.41
N GLN A 35 -21.80 -22.03 5.39
CA GLN A 35 -22.76 -21.55 6.39
C GLN A 35 -23.96 -20.79 5.79
N LYS A 36 -23.81 -20.25 4.58
CA LYS A 36 -24.84 -19.48 3.88
C LYS A 36 -25.39 -20.22 2.65
N GLY A 37 -25.00 -21.48 2.44
CA GLY A 37 -25.17 -22.26 1.21
C GLY A 37 -26.62 -22.43 0.71
N ASP A 38 -27.62 -22.32 1.59
CA ASP A 38 -29.04 -22.37 1.20
C ASP A 38 -29.49 -21.18 0.31
N GLN A 39 -28.65 -20.15 0.13
CA GLN A 39 -29.01 -18.89 -0.52
C GLN A 39 -28.38 -18.68 -1.91
N TYR A 40 -27.52 -19.57 -2.40
CA TYR A 40 -26.65 -19.29 -3.55
C TYR A 40 -26.67 -20.39 -4.63
N ASP A 41 -26.60 -19.97 -5.90
CA ASP A 41 -26.37 -20.88 -7.03
C ASP A 41 -24.93 -21.46 -6.93
N SER A 42 -24.79 -22.76 -7.19
CA SER A 42 -23.54 -23.50 -7.04
C SER A 42 -22.41 -22.93 -7.90
N LEU A 43 -21.27 -22.63 -7.28
CA LEU A 43 -20.00 -22.41 -8.00
C LEU A 43 -19.55 -23.70 -8.71
N PRO A 44 -18.66 -23.63 -9.71
CA PRO A 44 -18.03 -24.82 -10.24
C PRO A 44 -17.37 -25.63 -9.13
N GLU A 45 -17.73 -26.92 -8.99
CA GLU A 45 -17.25 -27.83 -7.94
C GLU A 45 -15.72 -27.91 -7.85
N SER A 46 -14.99 -27.54 -8.90
CA SER A 46 -13.52 -27.63 -8.97
C SER A 46 -12.76 -26.51 -8.27
N PHE A 47 -13.42 -25.51 -7.67
CA PHE A 47 -12.72 -24.45 -6.94
C PHE A 47 -12.84 -24.56 -5.42
N LEU A 48 -13.93 -25.11 -4.91
CA LEU A 48 -14.19 -25.18 -3.47
C LEU A 48 -13.81 -26.56 -2.94
N LEU A 49 -13.22 -26.60 -1.75
CA LEU A 49 -13.12 -27.84 -0.98
C LEU A 49 -14.50 -28.22 -0.46
N THR A 50 -14.74 -29.51 -0.24
CA THR A 50 -15.97 -29.96 0.43
C THR A 50 -16.07 -29.39 1.85
N GLU A 51 -17.28 -29.28 2.39
CA GLU A 51 -17.49 -28.74 3.76
C GLU A 51 -16.66 -29.49 4.81
N ASP A 52 -16.61 -30.82 4.74
CA ASP A 52 -15.79 -31.67 5.62
C ASP A 52 -14.28 -31.38 5.48
N GLU A 53 -13.79 -31.16 4.26
CA GLU A 53 -12.38 -30.82 4.00
C GLU A 53 -12.02 -29.42 4.53
N VAL A 54 -12.93 -28.46 4.41
CA VAL A 54 -12.75 -27.11 4.98
C VAL A 54 -12.63 -27.20 6.50
N GLU A 55 -13.51 -27.94 7.16
CA GLU A 55 -13.46 -28.12 8.62
C GLU A 55 -12.15 -28.79 9.07
N GLN A 56 -11.68 -29.80 8.33
CA GLN A 56 -10.39 -30.45 8.61
C GLN A 56 -9.21 -29.50 8.44
N CYS A 57 -9.19 -28.70 7.37
CA CYS A 57 -8.11 -27.74 7.10
C CYS A 57 -8.14 -26.55 8.09
N LEU A 58 -9.30 -26.16 8.60
CA LEU A 58 -9.40 -25.18 9.68
C LEU A 58 -8.77 -25.67 10.99
N ILE A 59 -8.85 -26.97 11.28
CA ILE A 59 -8.21 -27.59 12.45
C ILE A 59 -6.71 -27.78 12.23
N SER A 60 -6.31 -28.21 11.03
CA SER A 60 -4.93 -28.53 10.67
C SER A 60 -4.57 -27.91 9.32
N PRO A 61 -4.22 -26.61 9.29
CA PRO A 61 -3.83 -25.93 8.04
C PRO A 61 -2.54 -26.51 7.48
N GLN A 62 -2.44 -26.54 6.14
CA GLN A 62 -1.31 -27.10 5.40
C GLN A 62 -0.20 -26.06 5.16
N GLY A 63 -0.50 -24.78 5.38
CA GLY A 63 0.36 -23.63 5.08
C GLY A 63 0.32 -23.19 3.61
N ILE A 64 -0.51 -23.84 2.78
CA ILE A 64 -0.60 -23.61 1.32
C ILE A 64 -2.07 -23.69 0.90
N PRO A 65 -2.59 -22.71 0.12
CA PRO A 65 -3.94 -22.79 -0.42
C PRO A 65 -4.14 -24.02 -1.33
N HIS A 66 -5.30 -24.67 -1.24
CA HIS A 66 -5.56 -25.95 -1.93
C HIS A 66 -5.47 -25.83 -3.45
N TRP A 67 -5.93 -24.70 -4.01
CA TRP A 67 -5.85 -24.43 -5.45
C TRP A 67 -4.42 -24.28 -5.98
N LEU A 68 -3.42 -24.08 -5.12
CA LEU A 68 -2.02 -24.05 -5.52
C LEU A 68 -1.42 -25.46 -5.65
N ILE A 69 -1.97 -26.44 -4.91
CA ILE A 69 -1.50 -27.83 -4.84
C ILE A 69 -1.85 -28.59 -6.13
N GLU A 70 -2.95 -28.23 -6.79
CA GLU A 70 -3.36 -28.81 -8.08
C GLU A 70 -2.38 -28.48 -9.21
N VAL A 71 -1.60 -27.40 -9.10
CA VAL A 71 -0.61 -26.96 -10.10
C VAL A 71 0.76 -27.60 -9.84
N ASN A 72 0.82 -28.91 -9.64
CA ASN A 72 2.10 -29.62 -9.53
C ASN A 72 2.66 -29.99 -10.92
N ASN A 73 3.52 -29.12 -11.46
CA ASN A 73 4.63 -29.55 -12.32
C ASN A 73 5.84 -29.79 -11.39
N PRO A 74 6.61 -30.88 -11.54
CA PRO A 74 7.57 -31.33 -10.54
C PRO A 74 8.88 -30.55 -10.68
N ILE A 75 8.94 -29.35 -10.11
CA ILE A 75 10.22 -28.73 -9.76
C ILE A 75 10.21 -28.56 -8.24
N ARG A 76 10.76 -29.58 -7.56
CA ARG A 76 11.19 -29.43 -6.18
C ARG A 76 12.31 -28.41 -6.17
N ASP A 77 11.98 -27.14 -6.02
CA ASP A 77 12.97 -26.15 -5.65
C ASP A 77 13.50 -26.49 -4.26
N PRO A 78 14.83 -26.41 -4.06
CA PRO A 78 15.47 -26.75 -2.80
C PRO A 78 14.85 -25.92 -1.67
N GLU A 79 14.83 -26.51 -0.48
CA GLU A 79 14.47 -25.84 0.77
C GLU A 79 15.31 -24.55 0.91
N ILE A 80 14.76 -23.42 0.46
CA ILE A 80 15.30 -22.12 0.77
C ILE A 80 14.98 -21.94 2.24
N GLU A 81 16.01 -22.08 3.08
CA GLU A 81 15.97 -21.69 4.49
C GLU A 81 15.23 -20.36 4.59
N ALA A 82 14.16 -20.35 5.40
CA ALA A 82 13.40 -19.15 5.68
C ALA A 82 14.36 -18.07 6.15
N SER A 83 14.71 -17.16 5.23
CA SER A 83 15.57 -16.04 5.56
C SER A 83 14.85 -15.25 6.66
N PRO A 84 15.49 -14.96 7.80
CA PRO A 84 14.89 -14.23 8.92
C PRO A 84 14.66 -12.74 8.61
N ALA A 85 14.63 -12.35 7.33
CA ALA A 85 14.18 -11.04 6.91
C ALA A 85 12.68 -10.94 7.20
N LEU A 86 12.27 -9.88 7.91
CA LEU A 86 10.86 -9.52 8.11
C LEU A 86 10.09 -9.69 6.79
N ASP A 87 9.06 -10.53 6.80
CA ASP A 87 8.22 -10.71 5.62
C ASP A 87 7.56 -9.37 5.22
N ALA A 88 7.28 -9.21 3.93
CA ALA A 88 6.81 -7.94 3.40
C ALA A 88 5.48 -7.50 4.03
N LEU A 89 4.63 -8.46 4.44
CA LEU A 89 3.38 -8.18 5.13
C LEU A 89 3.60 -7.59 6.53
N SER A 90 4.57 -8.10 7.29
CA SER A 90 4.94 -7.58 8.61
C SER A 90 5.47 -6.15 8.48
N LEU A 91 6.28 -5.87 7.45
CA LEU A 91 6.72 -4.50 7.15
C LEU A 91 5.54 -3.58 6.80
N LEU A 92 4.57 -4.06 6.01
CA LEU A 92 3.37 -3.31 5.67
C LEU A 92 2.55 -2.96 6.93
N VAL A 93 2.30 -3.96 7.79
CA VAL A 93 1.58 -3.80 9.04
C VAL A 93 2.28 -2.80 9.96
N GLU A 94 3.59 -2.92 10.13
CA GLU A 94 4.37 -2.00 10.97
C GLU A 94 4.38 -0.56 10.42
N ARG A 95 4.52 -0.40 9.09
CA ARG A 95 4.64 0.93 8.45
C ARG A 95 3.33 1.71 8.43
N PHE A 96 2.20 1.01 8.40
CA PHE A 96 0.87 1.62 8.39
C PHE A 96 0.12 1.46 9.71
N GLU A 97 0.76 0.86 10.72
CA GLU A 97 0.19 0.61 12.05
C GLU A 97 -1.15 -0.13 11.97
N LEU A 98 -1.21 -1.12 11.08
CA LEU A 98 -2.44 -1.85 10.79
C LEU A 98 -2.80 -2.77 11.96
N THR A 99 -4.09 -2.77 12.31
CA THR A 99 -4.66 -3.80 13.17
C THR A 99 -4.70 -5.15 12.45
N GLU A 100 -4.87 -6.24 13.21
CA GLU A 100 -5.03 -7.58 12.65
C GLU A 100 -6.22 -7.65 11.68
N PHE A 101 -7.31 -6.96 12.01
CA PHE A 101 -8.47 -6.85 11.14
C PHE A 101 -8.13 -6.14 9.82
N GLU A 102 -7.45 -4.99 9.87
CA GLU A 102 -7.10 -4.24 8.66
C GLU A 102 -6.10 -5.02 7.77
N ARG A 103 -5.17 -5.76 8.39
CA ARG A 103 -4.31 -6.72 7.67
C ARG A 103 -5.15 -7.77 6.93
N ASP A 104 -6.14 -8.35 7.60
CA ASP A 104 -6.99 -9.40 7.03
C ASP A 104 -7.90 -8.89 5.92
N VAL A 105 -8.39 -7.65 6.05
CA VAL A 105 -9.08 -6.92 4.97
C VAL A 105 -8.19 -6.80 3.74
N LEU A 106 -6.92 -6.41 3.90
CA LEU A 106 -5.99 -6.33 2.77
C LEU A 106 -5.76 -7.70 2.12
N LEU A 107 -5.63 -8.76 2.92
CA LEU A 107 -5.46 -10.11 2.38
C LEU A 107 -6.70 -10.57 1.61
N LEU A 108 -7.91 -10.27 2.11
CA LEU A 108 -9.17 -10.56 1.42
C LEU A 108 -9.25 -9.85 0.07
N GLY A 109 -8.88 -8.57 0.02
CA GLY A 109 -8.81 -7.78 -1.21
C GLY A 109 -7.68 -8.20 -2.17
N LEU A 110 -6.71 -8.98 -1.69
CA LEU A 110 -5.58 -9.51 -2.47
C LEU A 110 -5.92 -10.83 -3.18
N LEU A 111 -6.90 -11.61 -2.69
CA LEU A 111 -7.21 -12.94 -3.24
C LEU A 111 -7.37 -12.96 -4.78
N PRO A 112 -8.07 -12.01 -5.42
CA PRO A 112 -8.22 -12.00 -6.88
C PRO A 112 -6.92 -11.78 -7.67
N HIS A 113 -5.86 -11.26 -7.04
CA HIS A 113 -4.55 -11.16 -7.68
C HIS A 113 -3.86 -12.52 -7.79
N PHE A 114 -4.19 -13.48 -6.92
CA PHE A 114 -3.64 -14.83 -6.93
C PHE A 114 -4.45 -15.78 -7.81
N ASP A 115 -5.78 -15.69 -7.78
CA ASP A 115 -6.66 -16.54 -8.58
C ASP A 115 -7.93 -15.78 -9.00
N SER A 116 -8.25 -15.78 -10.29
CA SER A 116 -9.42 -15.06 -10.82
C SER A 116 -10.75 -15.67 -10.39
N ARG A 117 -10.77 -16.93 -9.94
CA ARG A 117 -11.98 -17.63 -9.46
C ARG A 117 -12.59 -16.96 -8.22
N TYR A 118 -11.80 -16.22 -7.44
CA TYR A 118 -12.32 -15.42 -6.33
C TYR A 118 -13.33 -14.35 -6.78
N HIS A 119 -13.23 -13.83 -8.01
CA HIS A 119 -14.25 -12.91 -8.53
C HIS A 119 -15.63 -13.54 -8.63
N ALA A 120 -15.70 -14.82 -9.05
CA ALA A 120 -16.94 -15.57 -9.10
C ALA A 120 -17.47 -15.84 -7.68
N LEU A 121 -16.59 -16.22 -6.75
CA LEU A 121 -16.96 -16.45 -5.36
C LEU A 121 -17.52 -15.18 -4.69
N PHE A 122 -16.89 -14.03 -4.89
CA PHE A 122 -17.43 -12.77 -4.38
C PHE A 122 -18.75 -12.38 -5.02
N ALA A 123 -18.92 -12.60 -6.33
CA ALA A 123 -20.20 -12.37 -7.00
C ALA A 123 -21.33 -13.21 -6.41
N VAL A 124 -21.04 -14.48 -6.09
CA VAL A 124 -21.98 -15.37 -5.44
C VAL A 124 -22.29 -14.88 -4.03
N LEU A 125 -21.28 -14.63 -3.18
CA LEU A 125 -21.47 -14.16 -1.81
C LEU A 125 -22.20 -12.81 -1.72
N ASN A 126 -21.97 -11.91 -2.67
CA ASN A 126 -22.68 -10.64 -2.76
C ASN A 126 -24.08 -10.76 -3.38
N GLY A 127 -24.48 -11.94 -3.86
CA GLY A 127 -25.78 -12.19 -4.51
C GLY A 127 -25.96 -11.47 -5.85
N SER A 128 -24.87 -11.10 -6.53
CA SER A 128 -24.93 -10.36 -7.79
C SER A 128 -23.71 -10.61 -8.66
N SER A 129 -23.94 -11.03 -9.92
CA SER A 129 -22.88 -11.23 -10.93
C SER A 129 -22.07 -9.97 -11.26
N LYS A 130 -22.62 -8.78 -10.97
CA LYS A 130 -21.94 -7.50 -11.13
C LYS A 130 -20.99 -7.18 -9.97
N LYS A 131 -21.21 -7.78 -8.80
CA LYS A 131 -20.48 -7.49 -7.56
C LYS A 131 -19.34 -8.49 -7.35
N GLN A 132 -18.28 -8.35 -8.12
CA GLN A 132 -17.18 -9.33 -8.19
C GLN A 132 -16.03 -9.12 -7.18
N TRP A 133 -16.16 -8.17 -6.25
CA TRP A 133 -15.14 -7.81 -5.26
C TRP A 133 -15.70 -8.00 -3.85
N PRO A 134 -14.86 -8.24 -2.83
CA PRO A 134 -15.33 -8.29 -1.45
C PRO A 134 -15.95 -6.94 -1.06
N SER A 135 -16.97 -6.98 -0.20
CA SER A 135 -17.59 -5.79 0.38
C SER A 135 -17.13 -5.58 1.82
N PHE A 136 -17.23 -4.34 2.34
CA PHE A 136 -16.93 -4.10 3.76
C PHE A 136 -17.80 -4.94 4.70
N THR A 137 -19.07 -5.15 4.33
CA THR A 137 -19.96 -6.06 5.05
C THR A 137 -19.37 -7.46 5.09
N LEU A 138 -18.97 -8.03 3.95
CA LEU A 138 -18.36 -9.36 3.90
C LEU A 138 -17.12 -9.46 4.80
N ALA A 139 -16.23 -8.46 4.75
CA ALA A 139 -15.02 -8.46 5.58
C ALA A 139 -15.34 -8.44 7.08
N ILE A 140 -16.31 -7.61 7.50
CA ILE A 140 -16.76 -7.57 8.89
C ILE A 140 -17.35 -8.93 9.29
N GLU A 141 -18.19 -9.53 8.46
CA GLU A 141 -18.84 -10.80 8.79
C GLU A 141 -17.85 -11.96 8.88
N LEU A 142 -16.84 -11.96 8.01
CA LEU A 142 -15.81 -12.98 7.95
C LEU A 142 -14.86 -12.95 9.16
N PHE A 143 -14.53 -11.75 9.65
CA PHE A 143 -13.51 -11.56 10.70
C PHE A 143 -14.09 -11.18 12.07
N SER A 144 -15.42 -11.04 12.20
CA SER A 144 -16.07 -10.84 13.50
C SER A 144 -16.13 -12.13 14.29
N GLN A 145 -15.49 -12.18 15.46
CA GLN A 145 -15.60 -13.32 16.37
C GLN A 145 -16.90 -13.27 17.19
N ARG A 146 -17.45 -12.08 17.48
CA ARG A 146 -18.71 -11.89 18.22
C ARG A 146 -19.57 -10.82 17.57
N GLN A 147 -20.89 -10.91 17.78
CA GLN A 147 -21.83 -9.91 17.24
C GLN A 147 -21.57 -8.48 17.75
N GLY A 148 -21.05 -8.33 18.97
CA GLY A 148 -20.70 -7.04 19.56
C GLY A 148 -19.49 -6.35 18.93
N ASP A 149 -18.65 -7.09 18.19
CA ASP A 149 -17.41 -6.55 17.61
C ASP A 149 -17.68 -5.79 16.31
N ARG A 150 -18.84 -5.99 15.68
CA ARG A 150 -19.17 -5.42 14.36
C ARG A 150 -19.02 -3.91 14.31
N GLN A 151 -19.47 -3.18 15.33
CA GLN A 151 -19.37 -1.72 15.33
C GLN A 151 -17.92 -1.24 15.46
N LEU A 152 -17.07 -1.97 16.20
CA LEU A 152 -15.65 -1.65 16.30
C LEU A 152 -14.94 -1.88 14.96
N LEU A 153 -15.25 -2.98 14.26
CA LEU A 153 -14.67 -3.28 12.94
C LEU A 153 -15.17 -2.31 11.86
N GLN A 154 -16.39 -1.78 11.96
CA GLN A 154 -16.86 -0.72 11.08
C GLN A 154 -16.01 0.55 11.17
N ASN A 155 -15.49 0.86 12.36
CA ASN A 155 -14.63 2.04 12.55
C ASN A 155 -13.33 1.94 11.76
N SER A 156 -12.84 0.73 11.46
CA SER A 156 -11.65 0.50 10.62
C SER A 156 -11.84 0.95 9.16
N PHE A 157 -13.08 1.21 8.72
CA PHE A 157 -13.38 1.74 7.38
C PHE A 157 -13.74 3.23 7.36
N LEU A 158 -13.48 3.98 8.44
CA LEU A 158 -13.70 5.42 8.41
C LEU A 158 -12.65 6.12 7.52
N PRO A 159 -12.96 7.27 6.89
CA PRO A 159 -12.05 7.93 5.97
C PRO A 159 -10.64 8.24 6.52
N GLN A 160 -10.53 8.43 7.83
CA GLN A 160 -9.28 8.72 8.53
C GLN A 160 -8.44 7.50 8.90
N THR A 161 -8.94 6.27 8.70
CA THR A 161 -8.19 5.06 9.05
C THR A 161 -7.11 4.74 8.04
N PRO A 162 -6.05 4.00 8.43
CA PRO A 162 -4.93 3.71 7.55
C PRO A 162 -5.32 3.11 6.20
N LEU A 163 -6.33 2.23 6.17
CA LEU A 163 -6.83 1.58 4.95
C LEU A 163 -7.31 2.58 3.90
N ILE A 164 -8.04 3.61 4.34
CA ILE A 164 -8.69 4.58 3.45
C ILE A 164 -7.80 5.80 3.23
N SER A 165 -7.28 6.39 4.31
CA SER A 165 -6.51 7.64 4.24
C SER A 165 -5.20 7.50 3.47
N ASN A 166 -4.59 6.31 3.51
CA ASN A 166 -3.39 6.00 2.73
C ASN A 166 -3.69 5.23 1.44
N GLN A 167 -4.96 5.12 1.03
CA GLN A 167 -5.36 4.42 -0.20
C GLN A 167 -4.78 3.00 -0.33
N LEU A 168 -4.75 2.25 0.77
CA LEU A 168 -4.34 0.84 0.73
C LEU A 168 -5.38 -0.02 0.02
N LEU A 169 -6.63 0.47 -0.03
CA LEU A 169 -7.73 -0.14 -0.75
C LEU A 169 -8.13 0.70 -1.97
N ARG A 170 -8.47 0.01 -3.05
CA ARG A 170 -9.19 0.57 -4.19
C ARG A 170 -10.69 0.34 -3.99
N LEU A 171 -11.45 1.42 -3.87
CA LEU A 171 -12.90 1.35 -3.64
C LEU A 171 -13.66 1.42 -4.97
N ASN A 172 -14.66 0.56 -5.12
CA ASN A 172 -15.66 0.68 -6.19
C ASN A 172 -16.95 1.24 -5.59
N ASN A 173 -17.10 2.55 -5.69
CA ASN A 173 -18.23 3.32 -5.16
C ASN A 173 -19.22 3.75 -6.24
N HIS A 174 -19.12 3.22 -7.46
CA HIS A 174 -19.83 3.80 -8.60
C HIS A 174 -21.37 3.66 -8.53
N GLU A 175 -21.91 2.83 -7.63
CA GLU A 175 -23.36 2.57 -7.56
C GLU A 175 -23.94 2.44 -6.13
N GLU A 176 -23.11 2.43 -5.08
CA GLU A 176 -23.58 2.08 -3.73
C GLU A 176 -23.95 3.31 -2.90
N SER A 177 -25.21 3.36 -2.45
CA SER A 177 -25.68 4.41 -1.51
C SER A 177 -25.29 4.13 -0.06
N ILE A 178 -24.90 2.88 0.27
CA ILE A 178 -24.62 2.42 1.63
C ILE A 178 -23.14 2.10 1.76
N TRP A 179 -22.43 2.81 2.64
CA TRP A 179 -20.98 2.67 2.84
C TRP A 179 -20.53 1.23 3.10
N LEU A 180 -21.27 0.44 3.88
CA LEU A 180 -20.91 -0.95 4.18
C LEU A 180 -21.06 -1.90 2.98
N GLN A 181 -21.79 -1.48 1.94
CA GLN A 181 -21.92 -2.24 0.70
C GLN A 181 -20.82 -1.88 -0.32
N THR A 182 -20.00 -0.87 -0.03
CA THR A 182 -18.82 -0.53 -0.82
C THR A 182 -17.96 -1.76 -1.04
N GLN A 183 -17.64 -1.99 -2.31
CA GLN A 183 -16.73 -3.04 -2.73
C GLN A 183 -15.30 -2.53 -2.78
N PHE A 184 -14.35 -3.42 -2.51
CA PHE A 184 -12.95 -3.04 -2.49
C PHE A 184 -12.03 -4.12 -3.07
N LEU A 185 -10.87 -3.68 -3.56
CA LEU A 185 -9.69 -4.53 -3.75
C LEU A 185 -8.53 -3.92 -3.00
N THR A 186 -7.51 -4.73 -2.73
CA THR A 186 -6.24 -4.18 -2.28
C THR A 186 -5.58 -3.43 -3.42
N HIS A 187 -5.00 -2.27 -3.13
CA HIS A 187 -4.43 -1.42 -4.17
C HIS A 187 -3.23 -2.12 -4.85
N ASN A 188 -3.10 -1.99 -6.18
CA ASN A 188 -2.07 -2.67 -6.96
C ASN A 188 -0.64 -2.38 -6.48
N ALA A 189 -0.40 -1.19 -5.92
CA ALA A 189 0.89 -0.86 -5.36
C ALA A 189 1.29 -1.74 -4.16
N ILE A 190 0.31 -2.17 -3.36
CA ILE A 190 0.53 -3.11 -2.26
C ILE A 190 0.91 -4.48 -2.83
N TRP A 191 0.22 -4.94 -3.88
CA TRP A 191 0.59 -6.15 -4.60
C TRP A 191 2.03 -6.11 -5.12
N HIS A 192 2.42 -5.03 -5.79
CA HIS A 192 3.80 -4.85 -6.28
C HIS A 192 4.81 -4.85 -5.13
N PHE A 193 4.51 -4.14 -4.04
CA PHE A 193 5.36 -4.12 -2.84
C PHE A 193 5.53 -5.52 -2.22
N LEU A 194 4.45 -6.28 -2.04
CA LEU A 194 4.51 -7.64 -1.50
C LEU A 194 5.27 -8.60 -2.43
N SER A 195 5.25 -8.32 -3.74
CA SER A 195 6.05 -9.02 -4.76
C SER A 195 7.52 -8.57 -4.81
N GLY A 196 7.98 -7.73 -3.87
CA GLY A 196 9.35 -7.21 -3.83
C GLY A 196 9.66 -6.14 -4.89
N GLN A 197 8.65 -5.69 -5.64
CA GLN A 197 8.82 -4.69 -6.70
C GLN A 197 8.70 -3.27 -6.13
N ARG A 198 9.41 -2.34 -6.77
CA ARG A 198 9.33 -0.89 -6.48
C ARG A 198 8.90 -0.16 -7.74
N THR A 199 7.60 -0.24 -8.04
CA THR A 199 7.02 0.29 -9.28
C THR A 199 6.08 1.44 -8.94
N LEU A 200 6.28 2.59 -9.59
CA LEU A 200 5.32 3.69 -9.54
C LEU A 200 4.21 3.45 -10.57
N LEU A 201 2.96 3.56 -10.13
CA LEU A 201 1.81 3.39 -10.99
C LEU A 201 1.35 4.73 -11.57
N SER A 202 0.65 4.69 -12.70
CA SER A 202 -0.05 5.86 -13.24
C SER A 202 -1.25 6.21 -12.34
N PRO A 203 -1.54 7.50 -12.08
CA PRO A 203 -0.90 8.68 -12.68
C PRO A 203 0.37 9.17 -11.95
N LEU A 204 0.72 8.64 -10.77
CA LEU A 204 1.86 9.11 -9.97
C LEU A 204 3.19 9.15 -10.74
N ILE A 205 3.44 8.20 -11.64
CA ILE A 205 4.67 8.15 -12.46
C ILE A 205 4.91 9.41 -13.32
N THR A 206 3.88 10.22 -13.58
CA THR A 206 4.03 11.46 -14.38
C THR A 206 4.67 12.60 -13.59
N CYS A 207 4.54 12.58 -12.26
CA CYS A 207 5.02 13.66 -11.38
C CYS A 207 5.99 13.18 -10.31
N ALA A 208 6.21 11.86 -10.17
CA ALA A 208 7.16 11.31 -9.21
C ALA A 208 8.12 10.29 -9.83
N ASN A 209 9.31 10.18 -9.25
CA ASN A 209 10.33 9.21 -9.66
C ASN A 209 11.19 8.75 -8.48
N TRP A 210 11.59 7.48 -8.51
CA TRP A 210 12.62 6.96 -7.62
C TRP A 210 13.99 7.46 -8.06
N GLN A 211 14.72 8.09 -7.15
CA GLN A 211 16.06 8.57 -7.42
C GLN A 211 17.04 7.40 -7.43
N THR A 212 17.81 7.31 -8.50
CA THR A 212 18.99 6.44 -8.55
C THR A 212 20.15 7.20 -7.92
N PRO A 213 20.83 6.65 -6.90
CA PRO A 213 21.99 7.31 -6.33
C PRO A 213 23.05 7.52 -7.43
N ALA A 214 23.57 8.75 -7.51
CA ALA A 214 24.58 9.07 -8.51
C ALA A 214 25.88 8.32 -8.17
N SER A 215 26.66 7.95 -9.19
CA SER A 215 27.99 7.33 -8.98
C SER A 215 28.94 8.21 -8.17
N TYR A 216 28.64 9.52 -8.07
CA TYR A 216 29.39 10.49 -7.30
C TYR A 216 28.65 10.83 -6.00
N ASN A 217 29.15 10.29 -4.88
CA ASN A 217 28.63 10.46 -3.53
C ASN A 217 29.01 11.83 -2.92
N TRP A 218 28.59 12.92 -3.56
CA TRP A 218 28.82 14.25 -3.03
C TRP A 218 27.61 14.79 -2.27
N TYR A 219 27.89 15.38 -1.12
CA TYR A 219 26.97 16.18 -0.32
C TYR A 219 27.74 17.09 0.64
N PRO A 220 27.19 18.27 1.02
CA PRO A 220 27.80 19.12 2.03
C PRO A 220 27.74 18.48 3.43
N LEU A 221 28.89 18.38 4.12
CA LEU A 221 28.95 17.80 5.48
C LEU A 221 28.05 18.51 6.52
N PRO A 222 27.89 19.86 6.50
CA PRO A 222 26.94 20.52 7.41
C PRO A 222 25.49 20.12 7.17
N LEU A 223 25.11 19.83 5.91
CA LEU A 223 23.78 19.35 5.57
C LEU A 223 23.58 17.93 6.10
N TYR A 224 24.57 17.05 5.91
CA TYR A 224 24.57 15.69 6.47
C TYR A 224 24.29 15.70 7.97
N HIS A 225 25.09 16.42 8.77
CA HIS A 225 24.90 16.45 10.22
C HIS A 225 23.56 17.04 10.67
N SER A 226 22.97 17.92 9.86
CA SER A 226 21.64 18.48 10.14
C SER A 226 20.55 17.44 9.88
N LEU A 227 20.60 16.76 8.73
CA LEU A 227 19.64 15.71 8.38
C LEU A 227 19.80 14.47 9.28
N GLU A 228 21.02 14.15 9.69
CA GLU A 228 21.33 13.06 10.62
C GLU A 228 20.55 13.19 11.93
N LYS A 229 20.58 14.39 12.52
CA LYS A 229 19.88 14.68 13.79
C LYS A 229 18.36 14.68 13.66
N ILE A 230 17.84 15.09 12.50
CA ILE A 230 16.42 15.39 12.30
C ILE A 230 15.65 14.22 11.66
N LEU A 231 16.18 13.68 10.55
CA LEU A 231 15.49 12.69 9.70
C LEU A 231 16.04 11.26 9.82
N LEU A 232 17.31 11.11 10.20
CA LEU A 232 17.97 9.81 10.26
C LEU A 232 18.01 9.21 11.67
N ASN A 233 17.38 9.87 12.64
CA ASN A 233 17.23 9.34 13.98
C ASN A 233 16.24 8.15 14.03
N GLU A 234 16.52 7.21 14.93
CA GLU A 234 15.61 6.11 15.23
C GLU A 234 14.52 6.61 16.19
N THR A 235 13.42 7.11 15.62
CA THR A 235 12.26 7.59 16.37
C THR A 235 10.99 7.03 15.75
N ASN A 236 10.03 6.69 16.61
CA ASN A 236 8.66 6.35 16.21
C ASN A 236 7.73 7.57 16.22
N GLU A 237 8.24 8.73 16.60
CA GLU A 237 7.49 9.98 16.60
C GLU A 237 7.35 10.57 15.19
N ILE A 238 6.46 11.55 15.08
CA ILE A 238 6.29 12.33 13.86
C ILE A 238 7.54 13.19 13.67
N ARG A 239 8.17 13.07 12.49
CA ARG A 239 9.36 13.87 12.16
C ARG A 239 8.96 15.23 11.62
N PRO A 240 9.76 16.28 11.89
CA PRO A 240 9.48 17.60 11.35
C PRO A 240 9.73 17.64 9.84
N LEU A 241 8.97 18.50 9.15
CA LEU A 241 9.20 18.83 7.76
C LEU A 241 10.50 19.64 7.60
N VAL A 242 11.43 19.17 6.76
CA VAL A 242 12.67 19.90 6.49
C VAL A 242 12.54 20.75 5.24
N ILE A 243 12.73 22.06 5.37
CA ILE A 243 12.72 22.99 4.23
C ILE A 243 14.16 23.33 3.86
N LEU A 244 14.61 22.86 2.69
CA LEU A 244 15.96 23.09 2.19
C LEU A 244 15.97 24.22 1.16
N ARG A 245 16.34 25.41 1.63
CA ARG A 245 16.44 26.62 0.79
C ARG A 245 17.77 26.69 0.05
N GLY A 246 17.72 27.05 -1.21
CA GLY A 246 18.90 27.24 -2.06
C GLY A 246 18.48 27.61 -3.47
N LYS A 247 19.43 27.99 -4.31
CA LYS A 247 19.16 28.35 -5.72
C LYS A 247 18.86 27.11 -6.56
N GLU A 248 18.13 27.26 -7.65
CA GLU A 248 18.03 26.23 -8.68
C GLU A 248 19.43 25.83 -9.18
N GLY A 249 19.63 24.54 -9.48
CA GLY A 249 20.92 24.02 -9.93
C GLY A 249 22.00 23.88 -8.84
N SER A 250 21.70 24.19 -7.57
CA SER A 250 22.65 24.02 -6.43
C SER A 250 22.90 22.57 -6.00
N ALA A 251 22.46 21.58 -6.78
CA ALA A 251 22.58 20.15 -6.50
C ALA A 251 21.98 19.70 -5.15
N ARG A 252 21.00 20.43 -4.60
CA ARG A 252 20.29 20.08 -3.35
C ARG A 252 19.63 18.70 -3.40
N GLU A 253 18.93 18.40 -4.49
CA GLU A 253 18.29 17.10 -4.73
C GLU A 253 19.30 15.96 -4.67
N LEU A 254 20.40 16.10 -5.41
CA LEU A 254 21.49 15.14 -5.43
C LEU A 254 22.13 14.97 -4.05
N ALA A 255 22.36 16.07 -3.32
CA ALA A 255 22.93 16.02 -1.98
C ALA A 255 22.02 15.27 -1.00
N VAL A 256 20.71 15.55 -0.98
CA VAL A 256 19.75 14.84 -0.12
C VAL A 256 19.68 13.36 -0.51
N SER A 257 19.55 13.05 -1.79
CA SER A 257 19.49 11.67 -2.29
C SER A 257 20.73 10.86 -1.91
N ASN A 258 21.92 11.43 -2.07
CA ASN A 258 23.18 10.78 -1.68
C ASN A 258 23.32 10.59 -0.17
N ILE A 259 22.87 11.55 0.64
CA ILE A 259 22.84 11.40 2.11
C ILE A 259 21.93 10.24 2.49
N MET A 260 20.71 10.19 1.95
CA MET A 260 19.75 9.11 2.24
C MET A 260 20.30 7.75 1.79
N ALA A 261 20.87 7.69 0.58
CA ALA A 261 21.46 6.47 0.03
C ALA A 261 22.63 5.95 0.88
N SER A 262 23.43 6.85 1.50
CA SER A 262 24.51 6.44 2.42
C SER A 262 24.02 5.73 3.68
N HIS A 263 22.73 5.85 4.01
CA HIS A 263 22.04 5.15 5.10
C HIS A 263 21.10 4.04 4.60
N GLY A 264 21.21 3.64 3.32
CA GLY A 264 20.34 2.63 2.72
C GLY A 264 18.89 3.08 2.50
N ILE A 265 18.62 4.39 2.63
CA ILE A 265 17.29 4.99 2.44
C ILE A 265 17.17 5.46 1.00
N ASN A 266 16.09 5.05 0.35
CA ASN A 266 15.78 5.47 -1.01
C ASN A 266 15.07 6.82 -1.00
N THR A 267 15.18 7.58 -2.08
CA THR A 267 14.51 8.87 -2.21
C THR A 267 13.46 8.80 -3.31
N LEU A 268 12.22 9.16 -2.97
CA LEU A 268 11.14 9.40 -3.94
C LEU A 268 11.06 10.91 -4.16
N THR A 269 11.35 11.36 -5.38
CA THR A 269 11.16 12.77 -5.76
C THR A 269 9.74 12.95 -6.28
N LEU A 270 9.02 13.93 -5.74
CA LEU A 270 7.72 14.41 -6.23
C LEU A 270 7.89 15.84 -6.74
N ASP A 271 7.50 16.10 -7.98
CA ASP A 271 7.54 17.43 -8.58
C ASP A 271 6.14 18.04 -8.69
N LEU A 272 5.88 19.07 -7.87
CA LEU A 272 4.58 19.75 -7.87
C LEU A 272 4.31 20.54 -9.14
N ALA A 273 5.34 20.87 -9.94
CA ALA A 273 5.16 21.55 -11.23
C ALA A 273 4.60 20.61 -12.31
N LEU A 274 4.68 19.30 -12.10
CA LEU A 274 4.19 18.27 -13.02
C LEU A 274 2.81 17.74 -12.63
N LEU A 275 2.17 18.33 -11.61
CA LEU A 275 0.81 17.98 -11.24
C LEU A 275 -0.19 18.44 -12.33
N PRO A 276 -1.28 17.70 -12.53
CA PRO A 276 -2.32 18.09 -13.49
C PRO A 276 -2.99 19.41 -13.10
N ASP A 277 -3.66 20.06 -14.08
CA ASP A 277 -4.28 21.39 -13.93
C ASP A 277 -5.20 21.52 -12.70
N GLU A 278 -5.22 22.74 -12.14
CA GLU A 278 -5.70 23.06 -10.78
C GLU A 278 -7.20 22.80 -10.52
N GLU A 279 -8.01 22.61 -11.57
CA GLU A 279 -9.46 22.43 -11.43
C GLU A 279 -9.84 21.11 -10.74
N ASN A 280 -8.97 20.10 -10.77
CA ASN A 280 -9.22 18.79 -10.16
C ASN A 280 -8.49 18.61 -8.81
N THR A 281 -8.95 19.33 -7.79
CA THR A 281 -8.38 19.28 -6.43
C THR A 281 -8.37 17.86 -5.83
N THR A 282 -9.37 17.03 -6.16
CA THR A 282 -9.46 15.63 -5.70
C THR A 282 -8.33 14.78 -6.28
N LEU A 283 -8.10 14.85 -7.60
CA LEU A 283 -7.00 14.11 -8.26
C LEU A 283 -5.63 14.50 -7.69
N ILE A 284 -5.42 15.78 -7.40
CA ILE A 284 -4.17 16.24 -6.77
C ILE A 284 -4.04 15.66 -5.36
N SER A 285 -5.11 15.66 -4.56
CA SER A 285 -5.12 15.06 -3.24
C SER A 285 -4.82 13.56 -3.29
N ASP A 286 -5.38 12.86 -4.27
CA ASP A 286 -5.18 11.42 -4.45
C ASP A 286 -3.72 11.11 -4.83
N LEU A 287 -3.14 11.89 -5.76
CA LEU A 287 -1.73 11.79 -6.15
C LEU A 287 -0.76 12.04 -4.98
N LEU A 288 -1.07 13.02 -4.13
CA LEU A 288 -0.25 13.33 -2.95
C LEU A 288 -0.30 12.17 -1.94
N ALA A 289 -1.50 11.64 -1.68
CA ALA A 289 -1.66 10.47 -0.83
C ALA A 289 -0.97 9.23 -1.41
N ASP A 290 -1.00 9.04 -2.73
CA ASP A 290 -0.24 8.00 -3.42
C ASP A 290 1.28 8.14 -3.23
N ALA A 291 1.83 9.36 -3.41
CA ALA A 291 3.26 9.61 -3.19
C ALA A 291 3.69 9.31 -1.74
N ILE A 292 2.82 9.63 -0.77
CA ILE A 292 3.08 9.40 0.65
C ILE A 292 2.95 7.90 0.97
N ARG A 293 1.95 7.21 0.41
CA ARG A 293 1.80 5.76 0.50
C ARG A 293 3.05 5.05 -0.03
N GLU A 294 3.55 5.41 -1.22
CA GLU A 294 4.79 4.85 -1.79
C GLU A 294 6.01 5.13 -0.91
N THR A 295 6.12 6.35 -0.38
CA THR A 295 7.22 6.71 0.51
C THR A 295 7.21 5.85 1.78
N ARG A 296 6.04 5.69 2.41
CA ARG A 296 5.87 4.87 3.61
C ARG A 296 6.11 3.40 3.32
N LEU A 297 5.54 2.87 2.24
CA LEU A 297 5.71 1.49 1.81
C LEU A 297 7.16 1.09 1.70
N HIS A 298 8.04 1.97 1.23
CA HIS A 298 9.46 1.66 1.05
C HIS A 298 10.38 2.26 2.14
N ASN A 299 9.82 2.81 3.23
CA ASN A 299 10.58 3.52 4.28
C ASN A 299 11.55 4.56 3.69
N ALA A 300 11.08 5.29 2.67
CA ALA A 300 11.88 6.20 1.88
C ALA A 300 11.87 7.63 2.44
N CYS A 301 12.69 8.49 1.85
CA CYS A 301 12.60 9.93 1.98
C CYS A 301 11.77 10.50 0.82
N LEU A 302 10.73 11.27 1.13
CA LEU A 302 9.99 12.06 0.15
C LEU A 302 10.71 13.40 -0.05
N LEU A 303 11.14 13.66 -1.28
CA LEU A 303 11.73 14.93 -1.69
C LEU A 303 10.73 15.68 -2.57
N ILE A 304 10.21 16.80 -2.08
CA ILE A 304 9.21 17.60 -2.81
C ILE A 304 9.90 18.77 -3.51
N ARG A 305 9.81 18.81 -4.84
CA ARG A 305 10.27 19.93 -5.67
C ARG A 305 9.16 20.94 -5.89
N ASN A 306 9.57 22.18 -6.17
CA ASN A 306 8.65 23.28 -6.46
C ASN A 306 7.58 23.46 -5.36
N PHE A 307 7.99 23.28 -4.10
CA PHE A 307 7.09 23.29 -2.96
C PHE A 307 6.34 24.62 -2.79
N SER A 308 6.93 25.72 -3.27
CA SER A 308 6.33 27.05 -3.28
C SER A 308 5.12 27.20 -4.21
N LEU A 309 4.87 26.26 -5.12
CA LEU A 309 3.67 26.26 -5.98
C LEU A 309 2.37 25.96 -5.23
N LEU A 310 2.47 25.45 -4.00
CA LEU A 310 1.35 25.40 -3.07
C LEU A 310 1.11 26.83 -2.57
N THR A 311 0.19 27.55 -3.21
CA THR A 311 -0.13 28.95 -2.89
C THR A 311 -1.25 29.04 -1.85
N GLU A 312 -1.35 30.18 -1.14
CA GLU A 312 -2.42 30.45 -0.16
C GLU A 312 -3.85 30.28 -0.70
N ALA A 313 -4.04 30.37 -2.02
CA ALA A 313 -5.32 30.12 -2.68
C ALA A 313 -5.81 28.67 -2.53
N LYS A 314 -4.91 27.72 -2.22
CA LYS A 314 -5.15 26.27 -2.14
C LYS A 314 -5.33 25.76 -0.71
N LYS A 315 -6.09 26.48 0.13
CA LYS A 315 -6.29 26.15 1.57
C LYS A 315 -6.74 24.71 1.85
N ILE A 316 -7.60 24.15 0.99
CA ILE A 316 -8.09 22.77 1.14
C ILE A 316 -6.94 21.77 0.96
N LEU A 317 -6.08 21.99 -0.03
CA LEU A 317 -4.90 21.16 -0.25
C LEU A 317 -3.90 21.29 0.90
N HIS A 318 -3.77 22.46 1.53
CA HIS A 318 -2.90 22.63 2.70
C HIS A 318 -3.35 21.78 3.88
N HIS A 319 -4.66 21.75 4.16
CA HIS A 319 -5.18 20.93 5.26
C HIS A 319 -4.97 19.44 4.98
N ASN A 320 -5.31 18.97 3.79
CA ASN A 320 -5.11 17.56 3.43
C ASN A 320 -3.62 17.18 3.47
N LEU A 321 -2.76 18.04 2.93
CA LEU A 321 -1.31 17.83 2.92
C LEU A 321 -0.73 17.85 4.35
N SER A 322 -1.24 18.68 5.25
CA SER A 322 -0.86 18.64 6.68
C SER A 322 -1.16 17.27 7.30
N ILE A 323 -2.36 16.73 7.06
CA ILE A 323 -2.79 15.44 7.60
C ILE A 323 -1.93 14.33 7.02
N LEU A 324 -1.69 14.35 5.70
CA LEU A 324 -0.93 13.32 5.02
C LEU A 324 0.57 13.36 5.38
N LEU A 325 1.15 14.54 5.61
CA LEU A 325 2.56 14.68 6.01
C LEU A 325 2.78 14.39 7.50
N ASN A 326 1.77 14.60 8.34
CA ASN A 326 1.83 14.40 9.78
C ASN A 326 1.68 12.91 10.15
N GLN A 327 2.56 12.07 9.59
CA GLN A 327 2.54 10.63 9.76
C GLN A 327 3.83 10.13 10.44
N PRO A 328 3.72 9.13 11.33
CA PRO A 328 4.88 8.59 12.02
C PRO A 328 5.86 8.01 11.02
N LYS A 329 7.15 8.12 11.33
CA LYS A 329 8.27 7.60 10.54
C LYS A 329 8.43 8.19 9.12
N LEU A 330 7.57 9.10 8.64
CA LEU A 330 7.72 9.74 7.34
C LEU A 330 8.92 10.71 7.35
N ARG A 331 9.75 10.68 6.30
CA ARG A 331 10.88 11.61 6.13
C ARG A 331 10.58 12.50 4.95
N VAL A 332 10.47 13.81 5.17
CA VAL A 332 10.12 14.75 4.11
C VAL A 332 11.08 15.93 4.05
N VAL A 333 11.58 16.19 2.84
CA VAL A 333 12.41 17.34 2.50
C VAL A 333 11.74 18.12 1.39
N CYS A 334 11.45 19.40 1.62
CA CYS A 334 10.91 20.31 0.62
C CYS A 334 12.01 21.23 0.08
N LEU A 335 12.13 21.30 -1.25
CA LEU A 335 13.03 22.22 -1.92
C LEU A 335 12.31 23.53 -2.24
N VAL A 336 12.92 24.64 -1.82
CA VAL A 336 12.34 25.99 -1.95
C VAL A 336 13.40 26.98 -2.41
N GLU A 337 13.05 27.92 -3.29
CA GLU A 337 13.99 28.96 -3.73
C GLU A 337 14.16 30.06 -2.67
N PRO A 338 15.27 30.82 -2.65
CA PRO A 338 15.55 31.77 -1.57
C PRO A 338 14.54 32.93 -1.49
N GLY A 339 13.86 33.24 -2.59
CA GLY A 339 12.87 34.32 -2.69
C GLY A 339 11.43 33.91 -2.38
N ASP A 340 11.17 32.63 -2.16
CA ASP A 340 9.80 32.12 -2.01
C ASP A 340 9.23 32.44 -0.62
N ALA A 341 8.08 33.11 -0.61
CA ALA A 341 7.36 33.45 0.61
C ALA A 341 6.51 32.25 1.09
N LEU A 342 7.04 31.49 2.05
CA LEU A 342 6.37 30.34 2.66
C LEU A 342 5.41 30.72 3.80
N VAL A 343 4.60 31.76 3.60
CA VAL A 343 3.76 32.37 4.66
C VAL A 343 2.75 31.37 5.25
N TRP A 344 2.27 30.45 4.43
CA TRP A 344 1.24 29.46 4.76
C TRP A 344 1.75 28.23 5.53
N ILE A 345 3.06 28.02 5.64
CA ILE A 345 3.63 26.83 6.34
C ILE A 345 3.27 26.81 7.82
N LYS A 346 2.92 27.95 8.44
CA LYS A 346 2.42 27.99 9.82
C LYS A 346 1.11 27.22 10.03
N HIS A 347 0.45 26.83 8.95
CA HIS A 347 -0.80 26.08 8.94
C HIS A 347 -0.63 24.60 8.55
N LEU A 348 0.63 24.15 8.35
CA LEU A 348 0.99 22.75 8.09
C LEU A 348 1.37 21.99 9.36
#